data_AF-A0A660MGH3-F1
#
_entry.id   AF-A0A660MGH3-F1
#
_cell.length_a   1.000
_cell.length_b   1.000
_cell.length_c   1.000
_cell.angle_alpha   90.00
_cell.angle_beta   90.00
_cell.angle_gamma   90.00
#
_symmetry.space_group_name_H-M   'P 1'
#
loop_
_entity.id
_entity.type
_entity.pdbx_description
1 polymer ?
#
loop_
_entity_poly.entity_id
_entity_poly.type
_entity_poly.pdbx_seq_one_letter_code
_entity_poly.pdbx_strand_id
1 'polypeptide(L)' 'MPQTLYQASGLTADNTDKLKDTGMKVPGVKWVNINNGNIVVTHEDTFDADAFAAALHGADGNVSLSR' A
#
# COMPACT_ATOMS: atom_id res chain seq x y z
N MET A 1 0.94 14.05 9.98
CA MET A 1 0.40 13.27 8.86
C MET A 1 -0.14 11.96 9.44
N PRO A 2 -1.42 11.63 9.21
CA PRO A 2 -1.99 10.35 9.64
C PRO A 2 -1.27 9.14 9.02
N GLN A 3 -1.40 8.01 9.69
CA GLN A 3 -0.90 6.72 9.23
C GLN A 3 -2.01 5.67 9.27
N THR A 4 -2.10 4.87 8.22
CA THR A 4 -3.01 3.71 8.15
C THR A 4 -2.19 2.44 8.01
N LEU A 5 -2.47 1.45 8.87
CA LEU A 5 -1.91 0.11 8.81
C LEU A 5 -2.87 -0.79 8.02
N TYR A 6 -2.32 -1.58 7.11
CA TYR A 6 -2.99 -2.66 6.42
C TYR A 6 -2.26 -3.97 6.69
N GLN A 7 -3.01 -5.03 6.96
CA GLN A 7 -2.52 -6.39 6.77
C GLN A 7 -2.57 -6.72 5.27
N ALA A 8 -1.50 -7.32 4.76
CA ALA A 8 -1.38 -7.65 3.35
C ALA A 8 -1.04 -9.13 3.18
N SER A 9 -1.76 -9.80 2.29
CA SER A 9 -1.43 -11.14 1.81
C SER A 9 -0.82 -11.09 0.42
N GLY A 10 -0.05 -12.11 0.04
CA GLY A 10 0.60 -12.18 -1.26
C GLY A 10 1.87 -11.33 -1.40
N LEU A 11 2.38 -10.76 -0.31
CA LEU A 11 3.68 -10.09 -0.31
C LEU A 11 4.82 -11.09 -0.50
N THR A 12 5.71 -10.80 -1.44
CA THR A 12 6.94 -11.55 -1.71
C THR A 12 8.10 -10.56 -1.77
N ALA A 13 9.34 -11.04 -1.57
CA ALA A 13 10.51 -10.18 -1.69
C ALA A 13 10.56 -9.47 -3.06
N ASP A 14 10.13 -10.15 -4.12
CA ASP A 14 10.18 -9.66 -5.50
C ASP A 14 9.13 -8.59 -5.82
N ASN A 15 7.97 -8.58 -5.14
CA ASN A 15 6.91 -7.60 -5.42
C ASN A 15 6.97 -6.37 -4.50
N THR A 16 7.69 -6.43 -3.39
CA THR A 16 7.74 -5.37 -2.37
C THR A 16 8.08 -3.98 -2.93
N ASP A 17 9.15 -3.89 -3.72
CA ASP A 17 9.60 -2.60 -4.26
C ASP A 17 8.60 -2.02 -5.27
N LYS A 18 8.06 -2.87 -6.15
CA LYS A 18 7.02 -2.47 -7.10
C LYS A 18 5.76 -1.95 -6.41
N LEU A 19 5.32 -2.62 -5.35
CA LEU A 19 4.15 -2.22 -4.57
C LEU A 19 4.39 -0.91 -3.83
N LYS A 20 5.58 -0.74 -3.25
CA LYS A 20 5.98 0.52 -2.62
C LYS A 20 5.94 1.66 -3.64
N ASP A 21 6.57 1.50 -4.80
CA ASP A 21 6.60 2.51 -5.86
C ASP A 21 5.20 2.82 -6.40
N THR A 22 4.34 1.82 -6.51
CA THR A 22 2.95 2.00 -6.94
C THR A 22 2.16 2.78 -5.91
N GLY A 23 2.23 2.37 -4.65
CA GLY A 23 1.54 3.05 -3.55
C GLY A 23 2.00 4.50 -3.38
N MET A 24 3.29 4.78 -3.58
CA MET A 24 3.86 6.13 -3.56
C MET A 24 3.31 7.06 -4.66
N LYS A 25 2.73 6.51 -5.74
CA LYS A 25 2.11 7.30 -6.82
C LYS A 25 0.65 7.62 -6.54
N VAL A 26 0.04 7.04 -5.52
CA VAL A 26 -1.37 7.31 -5.18
C VAL A 26 -1.49 8.71 -4.59
N PRO A 27 -2.42 9.57 -5.07
CA PRO A 27 -2.61 10.90 -4.54
C PRO A 27 -2.83 10.92 -3.02
N GLY A 28 -2.19 11.87 -2.34
CA GLY A 28 -2.24 11.99 -0.88
C GLY A 28 -1.28 11.06 -0.14
N VAL A 29 -0.64 10.08 -0.79
CA VAL A 29 0.40 9.24 -0.14
C VAL A 29 1.71 10.00 -0.03
N LYS A 30 2.34 9.91 1.15
CA LYS A 30 3.64 10.53 1.46
C LYS A 30 4.73 9.50 1.70
N TRP A 31 4.35 8.34 2.22
CA TRP A 31 5.27 7.24 2.42
C TRP A 31 4.54 5.91 2.45
N VAL A 32 5.15 4.88 1.88
CA VAL A 32 4.72 3.49 1.99
C VAL A 32 5.86 2.70 2.64
N ASN A 33 5.54 1.99 3.71
CA ASN A 33 6.45 1.09 4.39
C ASN A 33 5.85 -0.32 4.36
N ILE A 34 6.59 -1.30 3.85
CA ILE A 34 6.15 -2.69 3.79
C ILE A 34 7.08 -3.53 4.67
N ASN A 35 6.51 -4.21 5.66
CA ASN A 35 7.28 -5.03 6.59
C ASN A 35 6.43 -6.15 7.21
N ASN A 36 6.98 -7.35 7.29
CA ASN A 36 6.38 -8.51 7.98
C ASN A 36 4.89 -8.74 7.67
N GLY A 37 4.51 -8.75 6.40
CA GLY A 37 3.11 -8.97 6.01
C GLY A 37 2.19 -7.76 6.19
N ASN A 38 2.74 -6.59 6.54
CA ASN A 38 1.98 -5.36 6.73
C ASN A 38 2.43 -4.27 5.78
N ILE A 39 1.51 -3.37 5.45
CA ILE A 39 1.76 -2.13 4.74
C ILE A 39 1.28 -0.98 5.60
N VAL A 40 2.21 -0.07 5.95
CA VAL A 40 1.90 1.19 6.62
C VAL A 40 2.00 2.31 5.61
N VAL A 41 0.91 3.05 5.45
CA VAL A 41 0.83 4.22 4.58
C VAL A 41 0.81 5.47 5.44
N THR A 42 1.75 6.38 5.22
CA THR A 42 1.69 7.75 5.74
C THR A 42 1.10 8.64 4.66
N HIS A 43 0.08 9.42 4.99
CA HIS A 43 -0.70 10.14 3.99
C HIS A 43 -1.27 11.47 4.50
N GLU A 44 -1.86 12.24 3.58
CA GLU A 44 -2.66 13.43 3.88
C GLU A 44 -4.11 13.05 4.25
N ASP A 45 -4.89 14.02 4.74
CA ASP A 45 -6.30 13.79 5.11
C ASP A 45 -7.18 13.47 3.90
N THR A 46 -6.73 13.79 2.69
CA THR A 46 -7.42 13.51 1.41
C THR A 46 -7.15 12.11 0.86
N PHE A 47 -6.46 11.25 1.62
CA PHE A 47 -6.09 9.91 1.19
C PHE A 47 -7.29 9.02 0.91
N ASP A 48 -7.31 8.48 -0.31
CA ASP A 48 -8.29 7.49 -0.73
C ASP A 48 -7.73 6.08 -0.51
N ALA A 49 -8.22 5.45 0.55
CA ALA A 49 -7.83 4.10 0.94
C ALA A 49 -8.25 3.02 -0.07
N ASP A 50 -9.39 3.19 -0.73
CA ASP A 50 -9.91 2.20 -1.67
C ASP A 50 -9.14 2.29 -2.99
N ALA A 51 -8.83 3.51 -3.44
CA ALA A 51 -7.93 3.72 -4.58
C ALA A 51 -6.53 3.16 -4.31
N PHE A 52 -6.02 3.29 -3.09
CA PHE A 52 -4.74 2.71 -2.70
C PHE A 52 -4.76 1.18 -2.77
N ALA A 53 -5.78 0.54 -2.19
CA ALA A 53 -5.92 -0.91 -2.23
C ALA A 53 -6.06 -1.44 -3.67
N ALA A 54 -6.87 -0.75 -4.49
CA ALA A 54 -7.04 -1.07 -5.90
C ALA A 54 -5.73 -0.90 -6.70
N ALA A 55 -4.93 0.14 -6.42
CA ALA A 55 -3.65 0.35 -7.07
C ALA A 55 -2.66 -0.77 -6.77
N LEU A 56 -2.57 -1.22 -5.50
CA LEU A 56 -1.68 -2.32 -5.13
C LEU A 56 -2.13 -3.65 -5.75
N HIS A 57 -3.43 -3.96 -5.70
CA HIS A 57 -3.98 -5.16 -6.35
C HIS A 57 -3.82 -5.13 -7.88
N GLY A 58 -3.97 -3.96 -8.51
CA GLY A 58 -3.75 -3.79 -9.94
C GLY A 58 -2.27 -3.94 -10.35
N ALA A 59 -1.34 -3.58 -9.46
CA ALA A 59 0.09 -3.81 -9.67
C ALA A 59 0.47 -5.29 -9.51
N ASP A 60 -0.17 -6.02 -8.60
CA ASP A 60 -0.02 -7.46 -8.44
C ASP A 60 -1.33 -8.08 -7.95
N GLY A 61 -1.97 -8.87 -8.83
CA GLY A 61 -3.27 -9.48 -8.55
C GLY A 61 -3.27 -10.51 -7.42
N ASN A 62 -2.10 -10.93 -6.93
CA ASN A 62 -1.99 -11.80 -5.76
C ASN A 62 -2.03 -11.02 -4.44
N VAL A 63 -1.89 -9.69 -4.50
CA VAL A 63 -1.85 -8.83 -3.31
C VAL A 63 -3.27 -8.40 -2.95
N SER A 64 -3.60 -8.53 -1.67
CA SER A 64 -4.85 -8.01 -1.11
C SER A 64 -4.61 -7.40 0.26
N LEU A 65 -5.37 -6.35 0.58
CA LEU A 65 -5.26 -5.61 1.82
C LEU A 65 -6.50 -5.82 2.69
N SER A 66 -6.29 -5.96 4.00
CA SER A 66 -7.32 -5.87 5.04
C SER A 66 -6.89 -4.87 6.11
N ARG A 67 -7.86 -4.32 6.84
CA ARG A 67 -7.61 -3.39 7.96
C ARG A 67 -7.67 -4.12 9.29
#